data_AF-A0A819SQP0-F1
#
_entry.id   AF-A0A819SQP0-F1
#
_cell.length_a   1.000
_cell.length_b   1.000
_cell.length_c   1.000
_cell.angle_alpha   90.00
_cell.angle_beta   90.00
_cell.angle_gamma   90.00
#
_symmetry.space_group_name_H-M   'P 1'
#
loop_
_entity.id
_entity.type
_entity.pdbx_description
1 polymer ?
#
loop_
_entity_poly.entity_id
_entity_poly.type
_entity_poly.pdbx_seq_one_letter_code
_entity_poly.pdbx_strand_id
1 'polypeptide(L)'
;MASLSDATLMDADLTCNMDVTQTSSSTEVAKEAMDKSGSNSDPPVQIASSRLHLNSATMNGLDAAMRKHEIATNEKINLCKLKDFEIVFICDDSGSMNTMLMNCQQTRWNRLREFVRIVAEFGTILDSNGVDVCFLNRPDFYKITDPRQIEPLFNEPPSGYTPLTKVLRKVLKMPAARRGFDKKLLIFICTDGEPTDDDGESDLQQFAHVMRSERQSETTHVMFLICTDEPFAVNYLKEWDQTMENVDITDIFEIERSNAMLKYGNNFRFSKADYIMKLLLGAIDPKFDEIND
;
A
#
# COMPACT_ATOMS: atom_id res chain seq x y z
N MET A 1 59.66 -18.38 -20.14
CA MET A 1 59.80 -16.92 -20.31
C MET A 1 58.42 -16.42 -20.70
N ALA A 2 57.62 -16.00 -19.71
CA ALA A 2 57.38 -14.59 -19.32
C ALA A 2 56.38 -13.93 -20.28
N SER A 3 55.33 -13.20 -19.90
CA SER A 3 54.82 -12.62 -18.63
C SER A 3 53.41 -12.06 -18.98
N LEU A 4 52.35 -12.30 -18.21
CA LEU A 4 51.77 -11.46 -17.13
C LEU A 4 51.84 -9.92 -17.27
N SER A 5 50.74 -9.31 -16.78
CA SER A 5 50.49 -7.90 -16.36
C SER A 5 50.00 -6.93 -17.45
N ASP A 6 49.16 -5.93 -17.18
CA ASP A 6 48.44 -5.50 -15.98
C ASP A 6 47.33 -4.54 -16.43
N ALA A 7 46.26 -4.46 -15.65
CA ALA A 7 45.21 -3.45 -15.79
C ALA A 7 45.46 -2.32 -14.79
N THR A 8 45.40 -1.07 -15.24
CA THR A 8 45.49 0.10 -14.35
C THR A 8 44.32 1.04 -14.58
N LEU A 9 43.55 1.25 -13.51
CA LEU A 9 42.61 2.34 -13.29
C LEU A 9 43.32 3.71 -13.28
N MET A 10 42.66 4.76 -13.78
CA MET A 10 42.89 6.13 -13.33
C MET A 10 41.62 6.97 -13.48
N ASP A 11 41.22 7.55 -12.35
CA ASP A 11 40.09 8.46 -12.15
C ASP A 11 40.34 9.88 -12.71
N ALA A 12 39.22 10.51 -13.05
CA ALA A 12 38.81 11.92 -12.93
C ALA A 12 39.85 13.06 -13.08
N ASP A 13 39.60 13.95 -14.06
CA ASP A 13 39.49 15.40 -13.79
C ASP A 13 38.88 16.12 -15.01
N LEU A 14 37.71 16.75 -14.84
CA LEU A 14 37.13 17.68 -15.81
C LEU A 14 36.57 18.88 -15.04
N THR A 15 37.42 19.90 -14.96
CA THR A 15 37.14 21.23 -14.42
C THR A 15 36.30 22.03 -15.43
N CYS A 16 35.20 22.61 -14.97
CA CYS A 16 34.45 23.61 -15.72
C CYS A 16 34.52 24.95 -14.96
N ASN A 17 35.23 25.91 -15.57
CA ASN A 17 35.28 27.31 -15.19
C ASN A 17 33.92 27.98 -15.45
N MET A 18 33.40 28.73 -14.47
CA MET A 18 32.46 29.80 -14.74
C MET A 18 32.87 31.09 -14.01
N ASP A 19 32.96 32.14 -14.83
CA ASP A 19 33.40 33.49 -14.54
C ASP A 19 32.58 34.19 -13.44
N VAL A 20 33.31 34.93 -12.62
CA VAL A 20 32.80 35.92 -11.67
C VAL A 20 32.89 37.28 -12.35
N THR A 21 31.76 37.94 -12.60
CA THR A 21 31.72 39.40 -12.74
C THR A 21 30.62 40.00 -11.87
N GLN A 22 31.06 40.89 -10.98
CA GLN A 22 30.24 41.73 -10.12
C GLN A 22 29.62 42.88 -10.92
N THR A 23 28.37 43.24 -10.61
CA THR A 23 27.92 44.64 -10.65
C THR A 23 26.84 44.89 -9.59
N SER A 24 26.93 46.07 -9.00
CA SER A 24 26.27 46.58 -7.79
C SER A 24 25.04 47.47 -8.08
N SER A 25 24.25 47.69 -7.02
CA SER A 25 23.33 48.82 -6.76
C SER A 25 21.97 48.84 -7.46
N SER A 26 20.88 48.82 -6.68
CA SER A 26 20.02 50.01 -6.42
C SER A 26 18.77 49.68 -5.59
N THR A 27 18.67 50.36 -4.44
CA THR A 27 17.50 51.01 -3.77
C THR A 27 16.07 50.42 -3.79
N GLU A 28 15.50 50.40 -2.58
CA GLU A 28 14.13 50.79 -2.18
C GLU A 28 12.94 49.95 -2.66
N VAL A 29 12.25 49.28 -1.73
CA VAL A 29 10.85 49.54 -1.28
C VAL A 29 10.44 48.39 -0.35
N ALA A 30 10.22 48.67 0.94
CA ALA A 30 9.18 48.04 1.78
C ALA A 30 9.34 48.47 3.26
N LYS A 31 8.90 49.69 3.56
CA LYS A 31 8.31 50.02 4.87
C LYS A 31 6.81 50.03 4.65
N GLU A 32 6.10 49.09 5.27
CA GLU A 32 4.76 49.27 5.86
C GLU A 32 4.17 47.89 6.21
N ALA A 33 4.12 47.59 7.50
CA ALA A 33 2.96 47.01 8.19
C ALA A 33 3.39 46.62 9.61
N MET A 34 3.31 47.59 10.51
CA MET A 34 3.17 47.32 11.94
C MET A 34 1.67 47.24 12.22
N ASP A 35 1.30 46.29 13.07
CA ASP A 35 0.08 46.25 13.88
C ASP A 35 -1.19 45.66 13.25
N LYS A 36 -1.37 44.34 13.42
CA LYS A 36 -2.61 43.76 13.99
C LYS A 36 -2.25 42.52 14.81
N SER A 37 -2.20 42.72 16.11
CA SER A 37 -2.38 41.67 17.10
C SER A 37 -3.80 41.09 16.96
N GLY A 38 -3.86 39.80 16.65
CA GLY A 38 -5.11 39.03 16.55
C GLY A 38 -4.79 37.57 16.78
N SER A 39 -4.97 37.11 18.01
CA SER A 39 -4.88 35.71 18.39
C SER A 39 -5.97 34.91 17.69
N ASN A 40 -5.63 34.25 16.58
CA ASN A 40 -6.36 33.10 16.08
C ASN A 40 -5.48 31.87 16.27
N SER A 41 -5.52 31.31 17.47
CA SER A 41 -5.24 29.89 17.62
C SER A 41 -6.37 29.14 16.92
N ASP A 42 -6.08 28.54 15.76
CA ASP A 42 -6.92 27.48 15.21
C ASP A 42 -7.22 26.48 16.35
N PRO A 43 -8.49 26.08 16.61
CA PRO A 43 -8.74 25.11 17.66
C PRO A 43 -8.31 23.73 17.15
N PRO A 44 -7.25 23.10 17.69
CA PRO A 44 -7.06 21.68 17.51
C PRO A 44 -8.06 20.99 18.46
N VAL A 45 -8.45 19.75 18.17
CA VAL A 45 -9.20 18.81 19.04
C VAL A 45 -10.71 18.64 18.77
N GLN A 46 -11.49 19.62 18.30
CA GLN A 46 -12.95 19.40 18.17
C GLN A 46 -13.39 18.55 16.96
N ILE A 47 -12.70 18.61 15.81
CA ILE A 47 -13.05 17.82 14.60
C ILE A 47 -12.60 16.35 14.72
N ALA A 48 -11.56 16.08 15.52
CA ALA A 48 -11.07 14.71 15.75
C ALA A 48 -12.06 13.85 16.55
N SER A 49 -12.76 14.45 17.51
CA SER A 49 -13.67 13.75 18.42
C SER A 49 -14.93 13.21 17.74
N SER A 50 -15.39 13.81 16.64
CA SER A 50 -16.58 13.34 15.91
C SER A 50 -16.32 12.11 15.03
N ARG A 51 -15.08 11.90 14.54
CA ARG A 51 -14.69 10.70 13.77
C ARG A 51 -14.49 9.46 14.65
N LEU A 52 -14.24 9.64 15.94
CA LEU A 52 -13.97 8.57 16.90
C LEU A 52 -15.22 7.96 17.54
N HIS A 53 -16.43 8.16 17.00
CA HIS A 53 -17.63 7.46 17.48
C HIS A 53 -17.51 5.95 17.21
N LEU A 54 -16.79 5.28 18.11
CA LEU A 54 -16.60 3.86 18.21
C LEU A 54 -17.32 3.43 19.48
N ASN A 55 -18.08 2.35 19.39
CA ASN A 55 -18.60 1.73 20.60
C ASN A 55 -17.44 1.15 21.44
N SER A 56 -17.69 0.87 22.72
CA SER A 56 -16.67 0.39 23.65
C SER A 56 -16.02 -0.93 23.21
N ALA A 57 -16.78 -1.83 22.58
CA ALA A 57 -16.26 -3.10 22.09
C ALA A 57 -15.26 -2.90 20.94
N THR A 58 -15.60 -2.06 19.95
CA THR A 58 -14.71 -1.73 18.84
C THR A 58 -13.45 -1.02 19.33
N MET A 59 -13.57 -0.07 20.27
CA MET A 59 -12.38 0.58 20.85
C MET A 59 -11.45 -0.42 21.55
N ASN A 60 -12.00 -1.32 22.38
CA ASN A 60 -11.21 -2.33 23.07
C ASN A 60 -10.54 -3.31 22.11
N GLY A 61 -11.25 -3.72 21.04
CA GLY A 61 -10.72 -4.56 19.99
C GLY A 61 -9.56 -3.89 19.26
N LEU A 62 -9.76 -2.63 18.86
CA LEU A 62 -8.73 -1.83 18.18
C LEU A 62 -7.50 -1.62 19.08
N ASP A 63 -7.68 -1.31 20.35
CA ASP A 63 -6.58 -1.18 21.33
C ASP A 63 -5.83 -2.49 21.57
N ALA A 64 -6.51 -3.64 21.47
CA ALA A 64 -5.86 -4.94 21.54
C ALA A 64 -5.03 -5.22 20.27
N ALA A 65 -5.58 -4.97 19.09
CA ALA A 65 -4.89 -5.15 17.80
C ALA A 65 -3.68 -4.20 17.67
N MET A 66 -3.83 -2.92 18.04
CA MET A 66 -2.73 -1.96 18.04
C MET A 66 -1.59 -2.40 18.96
N ARG A 67 -1.89 -2.83 20.19
CA ARG A 67 -0.87 -3.35 21.11
C ARG A 67 -0.16 -4.60 20.59
N LYS A 68 -0.89 -5.52 19.96
CA LYS A 68 -0.34 -6.74 19.36
C LYS A 68 0.68 -6.43 18.27
N HIS A 69 0.42 -5.38 17.48
CA HIS A 69 1.26 -4.95 16.36
C HIS A 69 2.19 -3.79 16.69
N GLU A 70 2.33 -3.45 17.98
CA GLU A 70 3.19 -2.36 18.47
C GLU A 70 2.87 -0.98 17.85
N ILE A 71 1.64 -0.78 17.39
CA ILE A 71 1.17 0.48 16.83
C ILE A 71 0.90 1.47 17.96
N ALA A 72 1.48 2.66 17.86
CA ALA A 72 1.34 3.71 18.86
C ALA A 72 -0.11 4.22 18.96
N THR A 73 -0.58 4.52 20.17
CA THR A 73 -1.97 4.90 20.45
C THR A 73 -2.43 6.15 19.68
N ASN A 74 -1.51 7.07 19.36
CA ASN A 74 -1.79 8.28 18.57
C ASN A 74 -2.17 7.96 17.11
N GLU A 75 -1.81 6.80 16.58
CA GLU A 75 -2.19 6.36 15.23
C GLU A 75 -3.63 5.83 15.15
N LYS A 76 -4.33 5.69 16.28
CA LYS A 76 -5.72 5.21 16.34
C LYS A 76 -6.66 5.99 15.41
N ILE A 77 -6.50 7.31 15.36
CA ILE A 77 -7.35 8.16 14.52
C ILE A 77 -7.14 7.91 13.03
N ASN A 78 -5.93 7.51 12.63
CA ASN A 78 -5.61 7.16 11.26
C ASN A 78 -6.23 5.80 10.90
N LEU A 79 -6.12 4.81 11.80
CA LEU A 79 -6.79 3.51 11.63
C LEU A 79 -8.31 3.64 11.49
N CYS A 80 -8.94 4.61 12.16
CA CYS A 80 -10.39 4.85 12.04
C CYS A 80 -10.84 5.25 10.63
N LYS A 81 -9.92 5.65 9.73
CA LYS A 81 -10.25 5.93 8.32
C LYS A 81 -10.74 4.69 7.58
N LEU A 82 -10.33 3.49 8.00
CA LEU A 82 -10.81 2.22 7.42
C LEU A 82 -12.32 2.04 7.56
N LYS A 83 -12.98 2.71 8.52
CA LYS A 83 -14.45 2.64 8.69
C LYS A 83 -15.24 3.20 7.51
N ASP A 84 -14.60 4.05 6.70
CA ASP A 84 -15.21 4.68 5.54
C ASP A 84 -15.16 3.76 4.30
N PHE A 85 -14.65 2.54 4.45
CA PHE A 85 -14.44 1.56 3.38
C PHE A 85 -15.09 0.22 3.68
N GLU A 86 -15.66 -0.41 2.65
CA GLU A 86 -15.88 -1.85 2.58
C GLU A 86 -14.60 -2.49 2.03
N ILE A 87 -14.07 -3.51 2.72
CA ILE A 87 -12.78 -4.13 2.41
C ILE A 87 -13.00 -5.43 1.65
N VAL A 88 -12.34 -5.54 0.48
CA VAL A 88 -12.36 -6.74 -0.36
C VAL A 88 -10.93 -7.16 -0.68
N PHE A 89 -10.62 -8.44 -0.50
CA PHE A 89 -9.38 -9.04 -0.96
C PHE A 89 -9.59 -9.69 -2.32
N ILE A 90 -8.66 -9.48 -3.25
CA ILE A 90 -8.46 -10.32 -4.43
C ILE A 90 -7.17 -11.09 -4.17
N CYS A 91 -7.31 -12.37 -3.87
CA CYS A 91 -6.21 -13.26 -3.51
C CYS A 91 -5.79 -14.06 -4.73
N ASP A 92 -4.57 -13.81 -5.22
CA ASP A 92 -3.92 -14.67 -6.20
C ASP A 92 -3.66 -16.06 -5.58
N ASP A 93 -4.34 -17.06 -6.12
CA ASP A 93 -4.16 -18.45 -5.78
C ASP A 93 -3.72 -19.28 -6.99
N SER A 94 -3.04 -18.65 -7.95
CA SER A 94 -2.42 -19.29 -9.11
C SER A 94 -1.24 -20.19 -8.72
N GLY A 95 -0.80 -21.05 -9.64
CA GLY A 95 0.27 -22.01 -9.39
C GLY A 95 1.60 -21.38 -8.95
N SER A 96 1.93 -20.17 -9.45
CA SER A 96 3.18 -19.44 -9.13
C SER A 96 3.29 -19.09 -7.65
N MET A 97 2.16 -18.95 -6.95
CA MET A 97 2.11 -18.64 -5.53
C MET A 97 2.68 -19.75 -4.63
N ASN A 98 2.92 -20.96 -5.16
CA ASN A 98 3.65 -22.02 -4.48
C ASN A 98 5.17 -21.77 -4.40
N THR A 99 5.69 -20.78 -5.13
CA THR A 99 7.13 -20.47 -5.17
C THR A 99 7.63 -20.06 -3.78
N MET A 100 8.85 -20.49 -3.45
CA MET A 100 9.54 -20.08 -2.23
C MET A 100 10.14 -18.69 -2.41
N LEU A 101 9.93 -17.80 -1.45
CA LEU A 101 10.60 -16.50 -1.44
C LEU A 101 12.06 -16.65 -1.01
N MET A 102 12.96 -15.89 -1.63
CA MET A 102 14.35 -15.84 -1.22
C MET A 102 14.45 -15.34 0.22
N ASN A 103 15.41 -15.90 0.96
CA ASN A 103 15.75 -15.49 2.32
C ASN A 103 14.63 -15.64 3.38
N CYS A 104 13.49 -16.25 3.05
CA CYS A 104 12.51 -16.69 4.04
C CYS A 104 12.01 -18.11 3.73
N GLN A 105 11.81 -18.94 4.75
CA GLN A 105 11.32 -20.32 4.58
C GLN A 105 9.79 -20.35 4.37
N GLN A 106 9.28 -19.48 3.52
CA GLN A 106 7.85 -19.28 3.28
C GLN A 106 7.58 -19.18 1.78
N THR A 107 6.44 -19.71 1.35
CA THR A 107 5.97 -19.51 -0.02
C THR A 107 5.31 -18.13 -0.18
N ARG A 108 5.17 -17.68 -1.43
CA ARG A 108 4.39 -16.47 -1.76
C ARG A 108 2.95 -16.56 -1.22
N TRP A 109 2.35 -17.75 -1.27
CA TRP A 109 1.04 -18.05 -0.65
C TRP A 109 1.01 -17.85 0.87
N ASN A 110 2.09 -18.23 1.57
CA ASN A 110 2.18 -18.00 3.01
C ASN A 110 2.22 -16.51 3.35
N ARG A 111 2.84 -15.69 2.48
CA ARG A 111 2.84 -14.23 2.63
C ARG A 111 1.47 -13.62 2.36
N LEU A 112 0.82 -14.03 1.28
CA LEU A 112 -0.54 -13.60 0.98
C LEU A 112 -1.47 -13.85 2.18
N ARG A 113 -1.40 -15.06 2.77
CA ARG A 113 -2.15 -15.40 3.98
C ARG A 113 -1.84 -14.45 5.15
N GLU A 114 -0.57 -14.11 5.36
CA GLU A 114 -0.14 -13.20 6.43
C GLU A 114 -0.73 -11.80 6.24
N PHE A 115 -0.71 -11.27 5.01
CA PHE A 115 -1.33 -10.00 4.66
C PHE A 115 -2.82 -9.98 4.95
N VAL A 116 -3.56 -10.95 4.39
CA VAL A 116 -5.01 -11.03 4.58
C VAL A 116 -5.36 -11.13 6.06
N ARG A 117 -4.60 -11.92 6.84
CA ARG A 117 -4.81 -12.05 8.28
C ARG A 117 -4.63 -10.73 9.04
N ILE A 118 -3.60 -9.95 8.70
CA ILE A 118 -3.33 -8.66 9.35
C ILE A 118 -4.43 -7.67 8.99
N VAL A 119 -4.74 -7.48 7.70
CA VAL A 119 -5.78 -6.52 7.28
C VAL A 119 -7.16 -6.92 7.81
N ALA A 120 -7.53 -8.20 7.73
CA ALA A 120 -8.83 -8.68 8.21
C ALA A 120 -8.99 -8.51 9.73
N GLU A 121 -7.91 -8.60 10.51
CA GLU A 121 -7.97 -8.31 11.95
C GLU A 121 -8.47 -6.88 12.22
N PHE A 122 -7.95 -5.88 11.51
CA PHE A 122 -8.41 -4.49 11.65
C PHE A 122 -9.75 -4.25 10.98
N GLY A 123 -9.97 -4.80 9.78
CA GLY A 123 -11.20 -4.64 9.02
C GLY A 123 -12.43 -5.15 9.78
N THR A 124 -12.35 -6.36 10.34
CA THR A 124 -13.47 -6.96 11.10
C THR A 124 -13.75 -6.28 12.43
N ILE A 125 -12.78 -5.58 13.01
CA ILE A 125 -12.99 -4.76 14.21
C ILE A 125 -13.75 -3.48 13.87
N LEU A 126 -13.33 -2.81 12.78
CA LEU A 126 -13.81 -1.49 12.41
C LEU A 126 -15.09 -1.52 11.57
N ASP A 127 -15.38 -2.64 10.93
CA ASP A 127 -16.56 -2.87 10.12
C ASP A 127 -17.34 -4.11 10.54
N SER A 128 -18.57 -3.89 11.02
CA SER A 128 -19.49 -4.97 11.39
C SER A 128 -20.01 -5.79 10.22
N ASN A 129 -19.94 -5.26 8.98
CA ASN A 129 -20.27 -6.03 7.77
C ASN A 129 -19.23 -7.12 7.48
N GLY A 130 -18.03 -6.99 8.06
CA GLY A 130 -16.91 -7.88 7.83
C GLY A 130 -16.09 -7.50 6.60
N VAL A 131 -15.35 -8.47 6.09
CA VAL A 131 -14.53 -8.35 4.88
C VAL A 131 -14.90 -9.44 3.89
N ASP A 132 -14.65 -9.19 2.60
CA ASP A 132 -14.87 -10.19 1.55
C ASP A 132 -13.53 -10.68 1.00
N VAL A 133 -13.43 -11.97 0.70
CA VAL A 133 -12.26 -12.61 0.10
C VAL A 133 -12.66 -13.24 -1.22
N CYS A 134 -12.16 -12.69 -2.32
CA CYS A 134 -12.31 -13.24 -3.66
C CYS A 134 -11.02 -13.93 -4.08
N PHE A 135 -11.09 -15.19 -4.46
CA PHE A 135 -9.94 -15.90 -5.03
C PHE A 135 -10.00 -15.86 -6.56
N LEU A 136 -8.85 -16.10 -7.22
CA LEU A 136 -8.80 -16.14 -8.67
C LEU A 136 -9.37 -17.45 -9.25
N ASN A 137 -9.05 -18.58 -8.62
CA ASN A 137 -9.29 -19.91 -9.17
C ASN A 137 -10.28 -20.76 -8.34
N ARG A 138 -10.85 -20.20 -7.26
CA ARG A 138 -11.82 -20.89 -6.38
C ARG A 138 -12.96 -19.96 -5.92
N PRO A 139 -14.00 -20.49 -5.25
CA PRO A 139 -15.13 -19.69 -4.79
C PRO A 139 -14.76 -18.55 -3.83
N ASP A 140 -15.58 -17.50 -3.85
CA ASP A 140 -15.45 -16.34 -2.95
C ASP A 140 -16.08 -16.60 -1.57
N PHE A 141 -15.61 -15.86 -0.57
CA PHE A 141 -16.12 -15.87 0.80
C PHE A 141 -16.50 -14.44 1.20
N TYR A 142 -17.77 -14.22 1.53
CA TYR A 142 -18.30 -12.89 1.82
C TYR A 142 -18.64 -12.74 3.30
N LYS A 143 -18.59 -11.49 3.80
CA LYS A 143 -19.00 -11.07 5.14
C LYS A 143 -18.29 -11.85 6.25
N ILE A 144 -16.98 -12.00 6.10
CA ILE A 144 -16.13 -12.58 7.14
C ILE A 144 -16.05 -11.57 8.28
N THR A 145 -16.74 -11.83 9.38
CA THR A 145 -16.77 -10.95 10.56
C THR A 145 -15.84 -11.40 11.68
N ASP A 146 -15.23 -12.58 11.55
CA ASP A 146 -14.31 -13.13 12.53
C ASP A 146 -12.97 -13.47 11.83
N PRO A 147 -11.86 -12.82 12.19
CA PRO A 147 -10.57 -13.03 11.53
C PRO A 147 -10.05 -14.47 11.69
N ARG A 148 -10.57 -15.25 12.65
CA ARG A 148 -10.25 -16.69 12.79
C ARG A 148 -10.77 -17.53 11.62
N GLN A 149 -11.74 -17.02 10.85
CA GLN A 149 -12.26 -17.69 9.66
C GLN A 149 -11.33 -17.56 8.45
N ILE A 150 -10.30 -16.70 8.50
CA ILE A 150 -9.34 -16.50 7.41
C ILE A 150 -8.45 -17.73 7.24
N GLU A 151 -7.85 -18.24 8.33
CA GLU A 151 -6.83 -19.30 8.24
C GLU A 151 -7.32 -20.54 7.44
N PRO A 152 -8.53 -21.09 7.68
CA PRO A 152 -9.01 -22.25 6.94
C PRO A 152 -9.16 -22.04 5.42
N LEU A 153 -9.34 -20.80 4.96
CA LEU A 153 -9.48 -20.48 3.53
C LEU A 153 -8.20 -20.78 2.74
N PHE A 154 -7.06 -20.79 3.43
CA PHE A 154 -5.73 -20.96 2.85
C PHE A 154 -5.20 -22.40 2.93
N ASN A 155 -6.01 -23.34 3.41
CA ASN A 155 -5.63 -24.75 3.55
C ASN A 155 -5.45 -25.46 2.19
N GLU A 156 -6.25 -25.08 1.20
CA GLU A 156 -6.12 -25.61 -0.15
C GLU A 156 -4.98 -24.88 -0.89
N PRO A 157 -4.00 -25.61 -1.44
CA PRO A 157 -2.84 -25.00 -2.09
C PRO A 157 -3.23 -24.22 -3.36
N PRO A 158 -2.45 -23.21 -3.76
CA PRO A 158 -2.64 -22.50 -5.02
C PRO A 158 -2.52 -23.41 -6.26
N SER A 159 -3.34 -23.14 -7.27
CA SER A 159 -3.31 -23.80 -8.58
C SER A 159 -4.04 -22.95 -9.63
N GLY A 160 -3.71 -23.17 -10.91
CA GLY A 160 -4.34 -22.45 -12.02
C GLY A 160 -3.55 -21.23 -12.47
N TYR A 161 -4.20 -20.42 -13.30
CA TYR A 161 -3.66 -19.20 -13.91
C TYR A 161 -3.98 -17.97 -13.06
N THR A 162 -3.70 -16.76 -13.57
CA THR A 162 -3.86 -15.50 -12.84
C THR A 162 -4.95 -14.61 -13.48
N PRO A 163 -6.24 -15.04 -13.51
CA PRO A 163 -7.36 -14.31 -14.14
C PRO A 163 -7.81 -13.06 -13.36
N LEU A 164 -6.87 -12.19 -13.04
CA LEU A 164 -7.04 -11.06 -12.14
C LEU A 164 -7.97 -9.99 -12.75
N THR A 165 -7.89 -9.74 -14.05
CA THR A 165 -8.81 -8.83 -14.77
C THR A 165 -10.27 -9.24 -14.61
N LYS A 166 -10.56 -10.53 -14.76
CA LYS A 166 -11.91 -11.11 -14.65
C LYS A 166 -12.46 -10.94 -13.23
N VAL A 167 -11.64 -11.20 -12.22
CA VAL A 167 -12.04 -11.05 -10.81
C VAL A 167 -12.16 -9.57 -10.42
N LEU A 168 -11.25 -8.69 -10.87
CA LEU A 168 -11.36 -7.26 -10.62
C LEU A 168 -12.67 -6.69 -11.20
N ARG A 169 -13.02 -7.03 -12.45
CA ARG A 169 -14.32 -6.62 -13.04
C ARG A 169 -15.53 -7.12 -12.26
N LYS A 170 -15.44 -8.30 -11.64
CA LYS A 170 -16.50 -8.84 -10.75
C LYS A 170 -16.62 -7.96 -9.49
N VAL A 171 -15.50 -7.65 -8.83
CA VAL A 171 -15.45 -6.82 -7.62
C VAL A 171 -15.91 -5.38 -7.89
N LEU A 172 -15.52 -4.78 -9.02
CA LEU A 172 -15.94 -3.43 -9.40
C LEU A 172 -17.46 -3.28 -9.65
N LYS A 173 -18.21 -4.37 -9.73
CA LYS A 173 -19.68 -4.34 -9.86
C LYS A 173 -20.40 -4.26 -8.50
N MET A 174 -19.67 -4.43 -7.39
CA MET A 174 -20.23 -4.37 -6.04
C MET A 174 -20.82 -2.99 -5.73
N PRO A 175 -21.84 -2.90 -4.86
CA PRO A 175 -22.47 -1.62 -4.51
C PRO A 175 -21.49 -0.56 -4.01
N ALA A 176 -20.50 -0.94 -3.19
CA ALA A 176 -19.50 -0.02 -2.62
C ALA A 176 -18.60 0.67 -3.66
N ALA A 177 -18.49 0.11 -4.87
CA ALA A 177 -17.75 0.75 -5.96
C ALA A 177 -18.52 1.93 -6.59
N ARG A 178 -19.81 2.10 -6.28
CA ARG A 178 -20.70 3.10 -6.90
C ARG A 178 -20.76 4.38 -6.09
N ARG A 179 -20.88 5.52 -6.76
CA ARG A 179 -21.13 6.83 -6.13
C ARG A 179 -22.45 6.82 -5.34
N GLY A 180 -22.45 7.47 -4.18
CA GLY A 180 -23.63 7.61 -3.32
C GLY A 180 -23.89 6.42 -2.40
N PHE A 181 -22.97 5.45 -2.32
CA PHE A 181 -22.98 4.44 -1.27
C PHE A 181 -22.34 4.98 0.02
N ASP A 182 -22.75 4.46 1.17
CA ASP A 182 -22.34 5.00 2.49
C ASP A 182 -20.84 4.85 2.76
N LYS A 183 -20.20 3.87 2.13
CA LYS A 183 -18.76 3.61 2.19
C LYS A 183 -18.18 3.44 0.80
N LYS A 184 -16.90 3.78 0.66
CA LYS A 184 -16.09 3.51 -0.52
C LYS A 184 -15.66 2.03 -0.54
N LEU A 185 -15.11 1.57 -1.65
CA LEU A 185 -14.51 0.26 -1.78
C LEU A 185 -12.98 0.36 -1.65
N LEU A 186 -12.39 -0.45 -0.76
CA LEU A 186 -10.95 -0.65 -0.69
C LEU A 186 -10.62 -2.09 -1.11
N ILE A 187 -9.91 -2.23 -2.23
CA ILE A 187 -9.52 -3.53 -2.78
C ILE A 187 -8.05 -3.79 -2.44
N PHE A 188 -7.79 -4.89 -1.75
CA PHE A 188 -6.44 -5.42 -1.57
C PHE A 188 -6.18 -6.49 -2.63
N ILE A 189 -5.36 -6.19 -3.62
CA ILE A 189 -4.96 -7.15 -4.65
C ILE A 189 -3.62 -7.74 -4.23
N CYS A 190 -3.60 -9.02 -3.85
CA CYS A 190 -2.38 -9.70 -3.44
C CYS A 190 -1.94 -10.63 -4.57
N THR A 191 -0.77 -10.38 -5.16
CA THR A 191 -0.29 -11.09 -6.37
C THR A 191 1.23 -11.20 -6.38
N ASP A 192 1.77 -12.18 -7.11
CA ASP A 192 3.20 -12.33 -7.36
C ASP A 192 3.66 -11.94 -8.77
N GLY A 193 2.73 -11.56 -9.65
CA GLY A 193 3.09 -11.22 -11.02
C GLY A 193 1.95 -10.70 -11.88
N GLU A 194 2.16 -10.81 -13.20
CA GLU A 194 1.26 -10.32 -14.22
C GLU A 194 -0.06 -11.11 -14.29
N PRO A 195 -1.17 -10.44 -14.62
CA PRO A 195 -2.43 -11.11 -14.90
C PRO A 195 -2.35 -11.92 -16.21
N THR A 196 -3.05 -13.04 -16.24
CA THR A 196 -3.22 -13.86 -17.45
C THR A 196 -4.70 -14.08 -17.75
N ASP A 197 -5.00 -14.51 -18.98
CA ASP A 197 -6.33 -15.01 -19.31
C ASP A 197 -6.53 -16.48 -18.87
N ASP A 198 -7.66 -17.08 -19.26
CA ASP A 198 -8.00 -18.47 -18.92
C ASP A 198 -7.13 -19.50 -19.69
N ASP A 199 -6.35 -19.06 -20.69
CA ASP A 199 -5.40 -19.88 -21.47
C ASP A 199 -3.93 -19.70 -21.00
N GLY A 200 -3.68 -18.76 -20.07
CA GLY A 200 -2.37 -18.47 -19.51
C GLY A 200 -1.56 -17.42 -20.28
N GLU A 201 -2.16 -16.73 -21.25
CA GLU A 201 -1.53 -15.64 -21.98
C GLU A 201 -1.63 -14.33 -21.20
N SER A 202 -0.66 -13.42 -21.35
CA SER A 202 -0.65 -12.15 -20.61
C SER A 202 -1.89 -11.30 -20.92
N ASP A 203 -2.60 -10.90 -19.87
CA ASP A 203 -3.81 -10.05 -19.94
C ASP A 203 -3.53 -8.63 -19.39
N LEU A 204 -2.26 -8.25 -19.29
CA LEU A 204 -1.81 -7.00 -18.67
C LEU A 204 -2.45 -5.75 -19.31
N GLN A 205 -2.62 -5.75 -20.63
CA GLN A 205 -3.23 -4.61 -21.33
C GLN A 205 -4.70 -4.40 -20.93
N GLN A 206 -5.46 -5.49 -20.81
CA GLN A 206 -6.86 -5.44 -20.39
C GLN A 206 -6.98 -5.10 -18.91
N PHE A 207 -6.07 -5.62 -18.08
CA PHE A 207 -5.99 -5.25 -16.67
C PHE A 207 -5.73 -3.75 -16.49
N ALA A 208 -4.78 -3.20 -17.25
CA ALA A 208 -4.49 -1.78 -17.30
C ALA A 208 -5.70 -0.96 -17.76
N HIS A 209 -6.45 -1.44 -18.76
CA HIS A 209 -7.68 -0.79 -19.20
C HIS A 209 -8.72 -0.72 -18.09
N VAL A 210 -8.94 -1.82 -17.34
CA VAL A 210 -9.88 -1.84 -16.22
C VAL A 210 -9.46 -0.85 -15.13
N MET A 211 -8.17 -0.83 -14.76
CA MET A 211 -7.65 0.07 -13.73
C MET A 211 -7.73 1.55 -14.10
N ARG A 212 -7.51 1.90 -15.37
CA ARG A 212 -7.52 3.29 -15.86
C ARG A 212 -8.90 3.80 -16.26
N SER A 213 -9.76 2.93 -16.80
CA SER A 213 -10.99 3.34 -17.50
C SER A 213 -12.26 2.88 -16.82
N GLU A 214 -12.25 1.77 -16.08
CA GLU A 214 -13.45 1.19 -15.46
C GLU A 214 -13.51 1.42 -13.95
N ARG A 215 -12.36 1.40 -13.27
CA ARG A 215 -12.25 1.77 -11.86
C ARG A 215 -12.59 3.26 -11.70
N GLN A 216 -13.49 3.56 -10.77
CA GLN A 216 -13.80 4.94 -10.36
C GLN A 216 -12.90 5.30 -9.16
N SER A 217 -11.86 6.12 -9.37
CA SER A 217 -10.87 6.42 -8.32
C SER A 217 -11.48 7.10 -7.10
N GLU A 218 -12.58 7.85 -7.26
CA GLU A 218 -13.21 8.57 -6.15
C GLU A 218 -13.90 7.64 -5.15
N THR A 219 -14.36 6.47 -5.61
CA THR A 219 -15.11 5.48 -4.83
C THR A 219 -14.36 4.18 -4.62
N THR A 220 -13.33 3.88 -5.41
CA THR A 220 -12.58 2.62 -5.34
C THR A 220 -11.08 2.86 -5.22
N HIS A 221 -10.54 2.51 -4.06
CA HIS A 221 -9.11 2.57 -3.76
C HIS A 221 -8.51 1.17 -3.89
N VAL A 222 -7.25 1.07 -4.32
CA VAL A 222 -6.60 -0.21 -4.58
C VAL A 222 -5.24 -0.23 -3.90
N MET A 223 -5.02 -1.23 -3.06
CA MET A 223 -3.73 -1.53 -2.47
C MET A 223 -3.20 -2.82 -3.10
N PHE A 224 -2.04 -2.76 -3.74
CA PHE A 224 -1.35 -3.95 -4.24
C PHE A 224 -0.39 -4.48 -3.18
N LEU A 225 -0.59 -5.72 -2.76
CA LEU A 225 0.31 -6.39 -1.82
C LEU A 225 1.18 -7.40 -2.57
N ILE A 226 2.45 -7.03 -2.75
CA ILE A 226 3.40 -7.78 -3.58
C ILE A 226 3.88 -9.01 -2.83
N CYS A 227 3.66 -10.17 -3.45
CA CYS A 227 4.02 -11.46 -2.88
C CYS A 227 5.24 -12.09 -3.55
N THR A 228 6.02 -11.32 -4.34
CA THR A 228 7.21 -11.78 -5.06
C THR A 228 8.45 -11.00 -4.64
N ASP A 229 9.60 -11.65 -4.75
CA ASP A 229 10.93 -11.07 -4.65
C ASP A 229 11.58 -10.84 -6.03
N GLU A 230 10.81 -11.03 -7.11
CA GLU A 230 11.22 -10.79 -8.49
C GLU A 230 10.73 -9.41 -8.97
N PRO A 231 11.59 -8.39 -9.03
CA PRO A 231 11.14 -7.02 -9.28
C PRO A 231 10.49 -6.81 -10.65
N PHE A 232 10.88 -7.61 -11.65
CA PHE A 232 10.37 -7.48 -13.02
C PHE A 232 8.92 -7.90 -13.16
N ALA A 233 8.47 -8.91 -12.41
CA ALA A 233 7.12 -9.46 -12.52
C ALA A 233 6.02 -8.46 -12.14
N VAL A 234 6.39 -7.42 -11.38
CA VAL A 234 5.47 -6.42 -10.82
C VAL A 234 5.89 -4.99 -11.14
N ASN A 235 6.84 -4.79 -12.06
CA ASN A 235 7.37 -3.45 -12.36
C ASN A 235 6.30 -2.48 -12.87
N TYR A 236 5.28 -2.99 -13.56
CA TYR A 236 4.13 -2.18 -14.02
C TYR A 236 3.33 -1.58 -12.86
N LEU A 237 3.31 -2.22 -11.68
CA LEU A 237 2.61 -1.70 -10.51
C LEU A 237 3.32 -0.47 -9.92
N LYS A 238 4.65 -0.42 -9.99
CA LYS A 238 5.43 0.77 -9.57
C LYS A 238 5.13 2.00 -10.42
N GLU A 239 4.88 1.80 -11.72
CA GLU A 239 4.41 2.90 -12.57
C GLU A 239 3.02 3.38 -12.12
N TRP A 240 2.14 2.45 -11.75
CA TRP A 240 0.75 2.78 -11.42
C TRP A 240 0.59 3.46 -10.08
N ASP A 241 1.37 3.03 -9.10
CA ASP A 241 1.56 3.68 -7.81
C ASP A 241 1.79 5.20 -7.97
N GLN A 242 2.71 5.57 -8.88
CA GLN A 242 3.06 6.97 -9.12
C GLN A 242 2.06 7.74 -10.01
N THR A 243 1.26 7.03 -10.82
CA THR A 243 0.47 7.65 -11.90
C THR A 243 -1.04 7.57 -11.71
N MET A 244 -1.53 6.74 -10.78
CA MET A 244 -2.96 6.50 -10.56
C MET A 244 -3.39 6.98 -9.17
N GLU A 245 -4.50 7.73 -9.13
CA GLU A 245 -5.07 8.18 -7.86
C GLU A 245 -5.60 7.02 -7.00
N ASN A 246 -5.33 7.09 -5.69
CA ASN A 246 -5.76 6.14 -4.68
C ASN A 246 -5.37 4.69 -5.02
N VAL A 247 -4.17 4.54 -5.59
CA VAL A 247 -3.48 3.27 -5.80
C VAL A 247 -2.18 3.36 -5.04
N ASP A 248 -1.88 2.34 -4.23
CA ASP A 248 -0.58 2.20 -3.56
C ASP A 248 -0.08 0.76 -3.72
N ILE A 249 1.22 0.56 -3.56
CA ILE A 249 1.87 -0.75 -3.50
C ILE A 249 2.53 -0.95 -2.12
N THR A 250 2.53 -2.18 -1.64
CA THR A 250 3.34 -2.55 -0.47
C THR A 250 4.04 -3.87 -0.77
N ASP A 251 5.37 -3.83 -0.70
CA ASP A 251 6.26 -4.97 -0.83
C ASP A 251 6.46 -5.69 0.51
N ILE A 252 7.30 -6.72 0.54
CA ILE A 252 7.69 -7.39 1.79
C ILE A 252 8.46 -6.43 2.71
N PHE A 253 8.27 -6.61 4.02
CA PHE A 253 8.83 -5.73 5.05
C PHE A 253 10.32 -5.44 4.89
N GLU A 254 11.13 -6.45 4.53
CA GLU A 254 12.56 -6.30 4.34
C GLU A 254 12.91 -5.34 3.19
N ILE A 255 12.16 -5.38 2.09
CA ILE A 255 12.33 -4.48 0.95
C ILE A 255 11.90 -3.07 1.35
N GLU A 256 10.73 -2.91 1.98
CA GLU A 256 10.25 -1.59 2.40
C GLU A 256 11.14 -0.91 3.42
N ARG A 257 11.64 -1.69 4.38
CA ARG A 257 12.62 -1.20 5.33
C ARG A 257 13.90 -0.75 4.62
N SER A 258 14.34 -1.48 3.60
CA SER A 258 15.55 -1.14 2.85
C SER A 258 15.35 0.14 2.03
N ASN A 259 14.21 0.30 1.35
CA ASN A 259 13.84 1.51 0.61
C ASN A 259 13.77 2.74 1.53
N ALA A 260 13.09 2.62 2.68
CA ALA A 260 13.00 3.70 3.65
C ALA A 260 14.38 4.12 4.20
N MET A 261 15.27 3.15 4.45
CA MET A 261 16.64 3.43 4.87
C MET A 261 17.48 4.11 3.77
N LEU A 262 17.27 3.76 2.50
CA LEU A 262 17.93 4.41 1.37
C LEU A 262 17.48 5.86 1.21
N LYS A 263 16.18 6.13 1.39
CA LYS A 263 15.58 7.47 1.25
C LYS A 263 15.93 8.41 2.40
N TYR A 264 15.77 7.96 3.65
CA TYR A 264 15.91 8.81 4.85
C TYR A 264 17.25 8.62 5.59
N GLY A 265 18.10 7.72 5.11
CA GLY A 265 19.40 7.39 5.68
C GLY A 265 19.34 6.33 6.78
N ASN A 266 20.52 5.78 7.11
CA ASN A 266 20.67 4.62 8.02
C ASN A 266 20.15 4.80 9.45
N ASN A 267 19.89 6.04 9.88
CA ASN A 267 19.34 6.33 11.20
C ASN A 267 17.80 6.29 11.23
N PHE A 268 17.14 6.28 10.06
CA PHE A 268 15.71 6.11 9.98
C PHE A 268 15.32 4.68 10.37
N ARG A 269 14.35 4.56 11.28
CA ARG A 269 13.83 3.27 11.73
C ARG A 269 12.45 3.07 11.15
N PHE A 270 12.38 2.24 10.12
CA PHE A 270 11.12 1.70 9.63
C PHE A 270 10.77 0.44 10.43
N SER A 271 9.80 0.56 11.32
CA SER A 271 9.36 -0.51 12.21
C SER A 271 8.27 -1.38 11.56
N LYS A 272 7.97 -2.54 12.17
CA LYS A 272 6.83 -3.35 11.75
C LYS A 272 5.49 -2.63 11.92
N ALA A 273 5.39 -1.73 12.90
CA ALA A 273 4.21 -0.90 13.08
C ALA A 273 4.04 0.07 11.90
N ASP A 274 5.12 0.74 11.46
CA ASP A 274 5.09 1.62 10.28
C ASP A 274 4.68 0.86 9.02
N TYR A 275 5.22 -0.35 8.85
CA TYR A 275 4.86 -1.25 7.76
C TYR A 275 3.36 -1.61 7.76
N ILE A 276 2.81 -2.00 8.91
CA ILE A 276 1.38 -2.33 9.03
C ILE A 276 0.53 -1.08 8.77
N MET A 277 0.98 0.10 9.19
CA MET A 277 0.28 1.35 8.91
C MET A 277 0.26 1.68 7.41
N LYS A 278 1.38 1.52 6.67
CA LYS A 278 1.39 1.64 5.20
C LYS A 278 0.47 0.61 4.57
N LEU A 279 0.63 -0.66 4.93
CA LEU A 279 -0.18 -1.76 4.45
C LEU A 279 -1.69 -1.52 4.63
N LEU A 280 -2.12 -0.88 5.71
CA LEU A 280 -3.54 -0.59 5.95
C LEU A 280 -4.03 0.69 5.27
N LEU A 281 -3.20 1.72 5.14
CA LEU A 281 -3.66 3.09 4.87
C LEU A 281 -3.01 3.77 3.67
N GLY A 282 -2.01 3.19 3.02
CA GLY A 282 -1.24 3.92 2.01
C GLY A 282 -2.08 4.31 0.78
N ALA A 283 -3.00 3.45 0.32
CA ALA A 283 -3.98 3.80 -0.71
C ALA A 283 -5.10 4.76 -0.24
N ILE A 284 -5.15 5.12 1.04
CA ILE A 284 -6.18 5.99 1.65
C ILE A 284 -5.61 7.38 1.99
N ASP A 285 -4.38 7.44 2.46
CA ASP A 285 -3.77 8.64 3.02
C ASP A 285 -2.30 8.75 2.60
N PRO A 286 -1.94 9.76 1.78
CA PRO A 286 -0.58 9.97 1.28
C PRO A 286 0.50 10.01 2.37
N LYS A 287 0.14 10.38 3.61
CA LYS A 287 1.08 10.32 4.76
C LYS A 287 1.74 8.93 4.88
N PHE A 288 1.00 7.86 4.63
CA PHE A 288 1.46 6.49 4.82
C PHE A 288 2.08 5.89 3.57
N ASP A 289 1.70 6.41 2.41
CA ASP A 289 2.32 6.11 1.13
C ASP A 289 3.78 6.61 1.10
N GLU A 290 4.01 7.89 1.43
CA GLU A 290 5.32 8.54 1.34
C GLU A 290 6.39 8.03 2.33
N ILE A 291 6.09 7.09 3.24
CA ILE A 291 7.02 6.65 4.30
C ILE A 291 8.28 5.96 3.74
N ASN A 292 8.26 5.53 2.49
CA ASN A 292 9.32 4.75 1.84
C ASN A 292 9.57 5.12 0.36
N ASP A 293 8.72 5.92 -0.29
CA ASP A 293 8.78 6.24 -1.74
C ASP A 293 9.47 7.55 -2.11
#